data_AF-A0A7S1LZH0-F1
#
_entry.id   AF-A0A7S1LZH0-F1
#
_cell.length_a   1.000
_cell.length_b   1.000
_cell.length_c   1.000
_cell.angle_alpha   90.00
_cell.angle_beta   90.00
_cell.angle_gamma   90.00
#
_symmetry.space_group_name_H-M   'P 1'
#
loop_
_entity.id
_entity.type
_entity.pdbx_description
1 polymer ?
#
loop_
_entity_poly.entity_id
_entity_poly.type
_entity_poly.pdbx_seq_one_letter_code
_entity_poly.pdbx_strand_id
1 'polypeptide(L)'
;EAWLARRHAAAVSIPIAELDVRLFELPPKGAAVTVIAEVANDAEIVAAVESLRKAGWQPAVVDAASIPDDACTSAAPRAPRPRLWQPAALVRDAIDAIERGSLRGPGIALDVGCGSGRDGAFLAERGWSVLGIENRAKLAIQAHAVARRYSASSGHDPFLFQIR
;
A
#
# COMPACT_ATOMS: atom_id res chain seq x y z
N GLU A 1 0.24 18.21 -13.07
CA GLU A 1 1.71 18.35 -12.96
C GLU A 1 2.17 19.04 -11.67
N ALA A 2 1.43 20.02 -11.12
CA ALA A 2 1.79 20.71 -9.87
C ALA A 2 1.89 19.81 -8.62
N TRP A 3 0.99 18.83 -8.46
CA TRP A 3 0.99 17.90 -7.31
C TRP A 3 2.28 17.10 -7.15
N LEU A 4 2.97 16.76 -8.25
CA LEU A 4 4.23 16.01 -8.20
C LEU A 4 5.38 16.83 -7.61
N ALA A 5 5.28 18.17 -7.64
CA ALA A 5 6.32 19.07 -7.15
C ALA A 5 6.31 19.24 -5.61
N ARG A 6 5.15 19.03 -4.97
CA ARG A 6 4.96 19.17 -3.51
C ARG A 6 3.96 18.15 -2.98
N ARG A 7 4.47 16.96 -2.60
CA ARG A 7 3.67 15.90 -1.97
C ARG A 7 4.12 15.66 -0.54
N HIS A 8 3.20 15.38 0.38
CA HIS A 8 3.56 14.95 1.73
C HIS A 8 4.37 13.64 1.67
N ALA A 9 5.50 13.55 2.38
CA ALA A 9 6.46 12.45 2.25
C ALA A 9 5.86 11.07 2.57
N ALA A 10 4.90 11.00 3.50
CA ALA A 10 4.22 9.78 3.88
C ALA A 10 2.89 9.52 3.12
N ALA A 11 2.49 10.39 2.18
CA ALA A 11 1.21 10.25 1.49
C ALA A 11 1.32 9.31 0.27
N VAL A 12 0.23 8.60 -0.01
CA VAL A 12 0.06 7.80 -1.23
C VAL A 12 -0.91 8.52 -2.16
N SER A 13 -0.56 8.59 -3.44
CA SER A 13 -1.46 9.09 -4.49
C SER A 13 -2.35 7.95 -4.99
N ILE A 14 -3.66 8.11 -4.86
CA ILE A 14 -4.67 7.21 -5.42
C ILE A 14 -5.57 8.06 -6.31
N PRO A 15 -5.55 7.87 -7.64
CA PRO A 15 -6.51 8.52 -8.51
C PRO A 15 -7.93 8.18 -8.07
N ILE A 16 -8.84 9.17 -8.07
CA ILE A 16 -10.20 8.95 -7.59
C ILE A 16 -10.93 7.83 -8.33
N ALA A 17 -10.71 7.72 -9.64
CA ALA A 17 -11.27 6.67 -10.48
C ALA A 17 -10.81 5.25 -10.06
N GLU A 18 -9.68 5.14 -9.35
CA GLU A 18 -9.14 3.89 -8.83
C GLU A 18 -9.47 3.65 -7.34
N LEU A 19 -10.04 4.64 -6.63
CA LEU A 19 -10.15 4.61 -5.18
C LEU A 19 -10.92 3.37 -4.69
N ASP A 20 -12.09 3.12 -5.26
CA ASP A 20 -12.97 2.02 -4.86
C ASP A 20 -12.33 0.64 -5.07
N VAL A 21 -11.57 0.49 -6.16
CA VAL A 21 -10.87 -0.76 -6.44
C VAL A 21 -9.61 -0.90 -5.59
N ARG A 22 -9.00 0.21 -5.12
CA ARG A 22 -7.77 0.24 -4.31
C ARG A 22 -8.00 0.43 -2.81
N LEU A 23 -9.23 0.30 -2.32
CA LEU A 23 -9.52 0.37 -0.87
C LEU A 23 -8.72 -0.65 -0.05
N PHE A 24 -8.27 -1.75 -0.65
CA PHE A 24 -7.42 -2.76 0.01
C PHE A 24 -5.99 -2.25 0.31
N GLU A 25 -5.59 -1.13 -0.27
CA GLU A 25 -4.30 -0.47 -0.01
C GLU A 25 -4.38 0.55 1.13
N LEU A 26 -5.58 0.83 1.65
CA LEU A 26 -5.78 1.75 2.75
C LEU A 26 -5.46 1.11 4.11
N PRO A 27 -5.32 1.92 5.17
CA PRO A 27 -5.12 1.41 6.51
C PRO A 27 -6.28 0.50 6.96
N PRO A 28 -6.07 -0.37 7.96
CA PRO A 28 -7.16 -1.13 8.57
C PRO A 28 -8.35 -0.25 8.97
N LYS A 29 -9.55 -0.84 8.99
CA LYS A 29 -10.74 -0.14 9.47
C LYS A 29 -10.53 0.36 10.90
N GLY A 30 -11.03 1.55 11.19
CA GLY A 30 -10.83 2.23 12.49
C GLY A 30 -9.53 3.04 12.58
N ALA A 31 -8.56 2.85 11.68
CA ALA A 31 -7.42 3.76 11.60
C ALA A 31 -7.84 5.08 10.95
N ALA A 32 -7.25 6.19 11.42
CA ALA A 32 -7.48 7.51 10.86
C ALA A 32 -6.96 7.59 9.41
N VAL A 33 -7.75 8.18 8.52
CA VAL A 33 -7.38 8.47 7.13
C VAL A 33 -7.49 9.97 6.93
N THR A 34 -6.50 10.57 6.26
CA THR A 34 -6.54 11.99 5.90
C THR A 34 -6.47 12.11 4.39
N VAL A 35 -7.39 12.87 3.81
CA VAL A 35 -7.39 13.27 2.41
C VAL A 35 -6.75 14.64 2.33
N ILE A 36 -5.65 14.74 1.58
CA ILE A 36 -4.97 16.01 1.31
C ILE A 36 -5.52 16.54 -0.01
N ALA A 37 -6.14 17.71 0.02
CA ALA A 37 -6.82 18.31 -1.12
C ALA A 37 -6.30 19.72 -1.39
N GLU A 38 -6.09 20.08 -2.67
CA GLU A 38 -5.82 21.47 -3.05
C GLU A 38 -7.07 22.35 -2.89
N VAL A 39 -8.25 21.79 -3.17
CA VAL A 39 -9.55 22.45 -2.99
C VAL A 39 -10.48 21.49 -2.26
N ALA A 40 -10.77 21.77 -0.99
CA ALA A 40 -11.53 20.84 -0.13
C ALA A 40 -12.97 20.58 -0.61
N ASN A 41 -13.59 21.54 -1.30
CA ASN A 41 -14.97 21.46 -1.81
C ASN A 41 -15.04 21.03 -3.28
N ASP A 42 -13.93 20.58 -3.85
CA ASP A 42 -13.92 20.03 -5.20
C ASP A 42 -14.83 18.78 -5.27
N ALA A 43 -15.56 18.63 -6.37
CA ALA A 43 -16.53 17.55 -6.52
C ALA A 43 -15.87 16.16 -6.46
N GLU A 44 -14.63 16.02 -6.94
CA GLU A 44 -13.86 14.79 -6.82
C GLU A 44 -13.51 14.53 -5.35
N ILE A 45 -13.02 15.53 -4.62
CA ILE A 45 -12.67 15.35 -3.20
C ILE A 45 -13.89 14.96 -2.36
N VAL A 46 -15.04 15.57 -2.61
CA VAL A 46 -16.31 15.21 -1.96
C VAL A 46 -16.68 13.75 -2.27
N ALA A 47 -16.63 13.35 -3.54
CA ALA A 47 -16.92 11.98 -3.95
C ALA A 47 -15.96 10.96 -3.32
N ALA A 48 -14.65 11.26 -3.26
CA ALA A 48 -13.65 10.41 -2.62
C ALA A 48 -13.94 10.22 -1.13
N VAL A 49 -14.24 11.30 -0.43
CA VAL A 49 -14.60 11.28 1.00
C VAL A 49 -15.87 10.45 1.24
N GLU A 50 -16.88 10.57 0.38
CA GLU A 50 -18.08 9.74 0.46
C GLU A 50 -17.80 8.26 0.22
N SER A 51 -17.00 7.90 -0.78
CA SER A 51 -16.57 6.51 -1.02
C SER A 51 -15.86 5.92 0.20
N LEU A 52 -14.93 6.68 0.81
CA LEU A 52 -14.24 6.27 2.03
C LEU A 52 -15.20 6.06 3.21
N ARG A 53 -16.19 6.94 3.38
CA ARG A 53 -17.24 6.80 4.41
C ARG A 53 -18.12 5.59 4.19
N LYS A 54 -18.59 5.36 2.97
CA LYS A 54 -19.37 4.15 2.60
C LYS A 54 -18.59 2.87 2.86
N ALA A 55 -17.28 2.92 2.65
CA ALA A 55 -16.41 1.80 2.96
C ALA A 55 -16.13 1.65 4.48
N GLY A 56 -16.46 2.63 5.33
CA GLY A 56 -16.34 2.53 6.79
C GLY A 56 -15.11 3.24 7.39
N TRP A 57 -14.47 4.15 6.65
CA TRP A 57 -13.50 5.09 7.21
C TRP A 57 -14.17 6.43 7.55
N GLN A 58 -13.57 7.20 8.46
CA GLN A 58 -13.99 8.57 8.75
C GLN A 58 -12.84 9.52 8.38
N PRO A 59 -12.70 9.87 7.08
CA PRO A 59 -11.57 10.68 6.66
C PRO A 59 -11.70 12.13 7.12
N ALA A 60 -10.59 12.69 7.58
CA ALA A 60 -10.40 14.13 7.67
C ALA A 60 -9.96 14.68 6.31
N VAL A 61 -10.29 15.94 6.02
CA VAL A 61 -9.79 16.65 4.83
C VAL A 61 -8.89 17.78 5.30
N VAL A 62 -7.69 17.85 4.74
CA VAL A 62 -6.71 18.89 5.03
C VAL A 62 -6.32 19.59 3.74
N ASP A 63 -6.23 20.91 3.80
CA ASP A 63 -5.76 21.74 2.70
C ASP A 63 -4.27 21.46 2.44
N ALA A 64 -3.92 21.11 1.20
CA ALA A 64 -2.55 20.89 0.76
C ALA A 64 -1.64 22.09 1.05
N ALA A 65 -2.16 23.33 0.99
CA ALA A 65 -1.42 24.55 1.29
C ALA A 65 -1.02 24.66 2.77
N SER A 66 -1.75 23.98 3.66
CA SER A 66 -1.46 23.96 5.11
C SER A 66 -0.36 22.97 5.51
N ILE A 67 0.07 22.09 4.60
CA ILE A 67 1.12 21.11 4.86
C ILE A 67 2.48 21.83 4.89
N PRO A 68 3.25 21.74 5.98
CA PRO A 68 4.59 22.34 6.06
C PRO A 68 5.53 21.85 4.94
N ASP A 69 6.38 22.74 4.42
CA ASP A 69 7.28 22.41 3.31
C ASP A 69 8.31 21.32 3.68
N ASP A 70 8.72 21.25 4.94
CA ASP A 70 9.62 20.22 5.47
C ASP A 70 8.96 18.83 5.61
N ALA A 71 7.63 18.77 5.67
CA ALA A 71 6.85 17.53 5.57
C ALA A 71 6.63 17.09 4.11
N CYS A 72 6.93 17.95 3.14
CA CYS A 72 6.82 17.66 1.72
C CYS A 72 8.13 17.13 1.13
N THR A 73 8.01 16.34 0.06
CA THR A 73 9.13 15.89 -0.75
C THR A 73 8.89 16.24 -2.21
N SER A 74 9.92 16.79 -2.85
CA SER A 74 9.98 16.99 -4.31
C SER A 74 10.64 15.82 -5.04
N ALA A 75 11.13 14.81 -4.31
CA ALA A 75 12.04 13.81 -4.84
C ALA A 75 11.37 12.81 -5.81
N ALA A 76 12.02 12.55 -6.94
CA ALA A 76 11.76 11.40 -7.82
C ALA A 76 12.06 10.06 -7.09
N PRO A 77 11.63 8.89 -7.62
CA PRO A 77 11.16 7.71 -6.85
C PRO A 77 12.23 6.80 -6.21
N ARG A 78 13.39 7.34 -5.77
CA ARG A 78 14.48 6.51 -5.21
C ARG A 78 14.26 6.01 -3.77
N ALA A 79 13.27 6.53 -3.05
CA ALA A 79 12.87 6.02 -1.74
C ALA A 79 11.77 4.96 -1.88
N PRO A 80 11.67 3.97 -0.96
CA PRO A 80 10.56 3.03 -0.97
C PRO A 80 9.24 3.82 -0.97
N ARG A 81 8.32 3.44 -1.85
CA ARG A 81 7.03 4.11 -1.96
C ARG A 81 6.31 3.97 -0.62
N PRO A 82 5.75 5.06 -0.05
CA PRO A 82 4.96 4.94 1.17
C PRO A 82 3.79 3.98 0.93
N ARG A 83 3.38 3.28 1.99
CA ARG A 83 2.19 2.41 2.01
C ARG A 83 1.29 2.85 3.15
N LEU A 84 -0.02 2.78 2.94
CA LEU A 84 -1.01 3.05 3.99
C LEU A 84 -1.47 1.76 4.68
N TRP A 85 -1.43 0.64 3.95
CA TRP A 85 -1.65 -0.68 4.51
C TRP A 85 -0.46 -1.15 5.36
N GLN A 86 -0.72 -2.09 6.27
CA GLN A 86 0.30 -2.76 7.07
C GLN A 86 0.21 -4.28 6.86
N PRO A 87 1.34 -5.01 6.97
CA PRO A 87 1.31 -6.46 7.07
C PRO A 87 0.58 -6.91 8.35
N ALA A 88 0.20 -8.18 8.40
CA ALA A 88 -0.32 -8.80 9.61
C ALA A 88 0.69 -8.68 10.76
N ALA A 89 0.18 -8.45 11.98
CA ALA A 89 1.02 -8.29 13.17
C ALA A 89 1.96 -9.48 13.37
N LEU A 90 1.46 -10.71 13.20
CA LEU A 90 2.27 -11.92 13.28
C LEU A 90 3.47 -11.90 12.32
N VAL A 91 3.26 -11.53 11.05
CA VAL A 91 4.33 -11.46 10.04
C VAL A 91 5.34 -10.39 10.44
N ARG A 92 4.87 -9.19 10.78
CA ARG A 92 5.71 -8.08 11.23
C ARG A 92 6.57 -8.44 12.45
N ASP A 93 5.99 -9.13 13.42
CA ASP A 93 6.62 -9.40 14.71
C ASP A 93 7.57 -10.62 14.63
N ALA A 94 7.30 -11.59 13.74
CA ALA A 94 8.10 -12.80 13.59
C ALA A 94 9.28 -12.66 12.61
N ILE A 95 9.14 -11.85 11.55
CA ILE A 95 10.08 -11.89 10.40
C ILE A 95 11.53 -11.58 10.80
N ASP A 96 11.68 -10.66 11.73
CA ASP A 96 12.95 -10.21 12.28
C ASP A 96 13.72 -11.34 12.98
N ALA A 97 13.01 -12.20 13.72
CA ALA A 97 13.61 -13.36 14.39
C ALA A 97 13.99 -14.45 13.38
N ILE A 98 13.17 -14.63 12.32
CA ILE A 98 13.42 -15.60 11.25
C ILE A 98 14.69 -15.22 10.47
N GLU A 99 14.81 -13.96 10.06
CA GLU A 99 15.95 -13.46 9.29
C GLU A 99 17.25 -13.52 10.10
N ARG A 100 17.22 -13.16 11.39
CA ARG A 100 18.40 -13.21 12.27
C ARG A 100 18.76 -14.61 12.74
N GLY A 101 17.79 -15.51 12.73
CA GLY A 101 17.92 -16.87 13.23
C GLY A 101 18.45 -17.84 12.17
N SER A 102 17.64 -18.85 11.86
CA SER A 102 18.04 -20.00 11.06
C SER A 102 18.36 -19.69 9.60
N LEU A 103 17.77 -18.63 9.03
CA LEU A 103 18.00 -18.28 7.62
C LEU A 103 19.20 -17.37 7.38
N ARG A 104 19.63 -16.60 8.39
CA ARG A 104 20.71 -15.60 8.27
C ARG A 104 20.51 -14.62 7.10
N GLY A 105 19.26 -14.21 6.87
CA GLY A 105 18.86 -13.31 5.78
C GLY A 105 17.48 -13.66 5.21
N PRO A 106 17.02 -12.92 4.19
CA PRO A 106 15.79 -13.24 3.46
C PRO A 106 15.94 -14.54 2.65
N GLY A 107 14.83 -15.26 2.48
CA GLY A 107 14.78 -16.52 1.74
C GLY A 107 13.56 -16.61 0.82
N ILE A 108 13.01 -17.82 0.70
CA ILE A 108 11.78 -18.08 -0.05
C ILE A 108 10.61 -18.21 0.94
N ALA A 109 9.50 -17.53 0.67
CA ALA A 109 8.26 -17.63 1.42
C ALA A 109 7.13 -18.19 0.56
N LEU A 110 6.30 -19.04 1.17
CA LEU A 110 5.04 -19.51 0.62
C LEU A 110 3.90 -18.91 1.46
N ASP A 111 3.04 -18.12 0.84
CA ASP A 111 1.90 -17.45 1.47
C ASP A 111 0.59 -18.09 0.99
N VAL A 112 -0.01 -18.94 1.82
CA VAL A 112 -1.23 -19.69 1.50
C VAL A 112 -2.45 -18.95 2.02
N GLY A 113 -3.36 -18.58 1.13
CA GLY A 113 -4.44 -17.64 1.44
C GLY A 113 -3.92 -16.21 1.55
N CYS A 114 -3.06 -15.81 0.61
CA CYS A 114 -2.33 -14.54 0.65
C CYS A 114 -3.22 -13.29 0.59
N GLY A 115 -4.52 -13.47 0.35
CA GLY A 115 -5.49 -12.39 0.32
C GLY A 115 -5.12 -11.34 -0.72
N SER A 116 -5.06 -10.08 -0.31
CA SER A 116 -4.67 -8.98 -1.19
C SER A 116 -3.15 -8.82 -1.36
N GLY A 117 -2.33 -9.77 -0.90
CA GLY A 117 -0.87 -9.79 -1.14
C GLY A 117 -0.03 -8.80 -0.32
N ARG A 118 -0.57 -8.22 0.76
CA ARG A 118 0.13 -7.21 1.60
C ARG A 118 1.34 -7.80 2.33
N ASP A 119 1.19 -8.99 2.90
CA ASP A 119 2.28 -9.67 3.59
C ASP A 119 3.38 -10.06 2.62
N GLY A 120 3.02 -10.64 1.47
CA GLY A 120 3.99 -10.95 0.44
C GLY A 120 4.74 -9.74 -0.11
N ALA A 121 4.06 -8.60 -0.32
CA ALA A 121 4.73 -7.36 -0.72
C ALA A 121 5.68 -6.83 0.37
N PHE A 122 5.25 -6.88 1.64
CA PHE A 122 6.11 -6.51 2.77
C PHE A 122 7.36 -7.39 2.87
N LEU A 123 7.23 -8.70 2.66
CA LEU A 123 8.36 -9.63 2.63
C LEU A 123 9.28 -9.36 1.42
N ALA A 124 8.72 -9.11 0.24
CA ALA A 124 9.49 -8.84 -0.96
C ALA A 124 10.32 -7.54 -0.86
N GLU A 125 9.79 -6.49 -0.23
CA GLU A 125 10.55 -5.27 0.08
C GLU A 125 11.76 -5.54 0.99
N ARG A 126 11.71 -6.62 1.79
CA ARG A 126 12.81 -7.08 2.65
C ARG A 126 13.76 -8.06 1.95
N GLY A 127 13.57 -8.30 0.65
CA GLY A 127 14.43 -9.16 -0.17
C GLY A 127 13.97 -10.63 -0.26
N TRP A 128 12.80 -10.98 0.26
CA TRP A 128 12.27 -12.34 0.12
C TRP A 128 11.73 -12.61 -1.29
N SER A 129 11.85 -13.85 -1.74
CA SER A 129 11.11 -14.36 -2.90
C SER A 129 9.80 -14.99 -2.43
N VAL A 130 8.65 -14.55 -2.91
CA VAL A 130 7.34 -14.89 -2.30
C VAL A 130 6.36 -15.50 -3.29
N LEU A 131 6.03 -16.77 -3.09
CA LEU A 131 4.94 -17.44 -3.81
C LEU A 131 3.61 -17.26 -3.06
N GLY A 132 2.62 -16.59 -3.67
CA GLY A 132 1.30 -16.35 -3.07
C GLY A 132 0.21 -17.21 -3.71
N ILE A 133 -0.58 -17.92 -2.89
CA ILE A 133 -1.71 -18.74 -3.35
C ILE A 133 -3.00 -18.16 -2.79
N GLU A 134 -4.00 -17.92 -3.64
CA GLU A 134 -5.32 -17.41 -3.24
C GLU A 134 -6.39 -17.95 -4.18
N ASN A 135 -7.45 -18.52 -3.62
CA ASN A 135 -8.54 -19.11 -4.41
C ASN A 135 -9.57 -18.07 -4.87
N ARG A 136 -9.71 -16.93 -4.17
CA ARG A 136 -10.64 -15.88 -4.59
C ARG A 136 -10.02 -15.02 -5.67
N ALA A 137 -10.51 -15.15 -6.91
CA ALA A 137 -10.05 -14.39 -8.08
C ALA A 137 -9.93 -12.88 -7.83
N LYS A 138 -10.91 -12.28 -7.15
CA LYS A 138 -10.86 -10.85 -6.76
C LYS A 138 -9.60 -10.51 -5.97
N LEU A 139 -9.25 -11.33 -4.97
CA LEU A 139 -8.09 -11.07 -4.12
C LEU A 139 -6.77 -11.39 -4.82
N ALA A 140 -6.74 -12.42 -5.67
CA ALA A 140 -5.58 -12.70 -6.52
C ALA A 140 -5.25 -11.52 -7.44
N ILE A 141 -6.28 -10.88 -8.04
CA ILE A 141 -6.11 -9.65 -8.85
C ILE A 141 -5.54 -8.51 -7.99
N GLN A 142 -6.06 -8.32 -6.77
CA GLN A 142 -5.55 -7.29 -5.85
C GLN A 142 -4.11 -7.57 -5.43
N ALA A 143 -3.76 -8.83 -5.14
CA ALA A 143 -2.41 -9.24 -4.78
C ALA A 143 -1.41 -8.98 -5.90
N HIS A 144 -1.78 -9.27 -7.15
CA HIS A 144 -0.97 -8.93 -8.31
C HIS A 144 -0.78 -7.40 -8.46
N ALA A 145 -1.83 -6.62 -8.19
CA ALA A 145 -1.74 -5.15 -8.20
C ALA A 145 -0.82 -4.62 -7.09
N VAL A 146 -0.87 -5.17 -5.87
CA VAL A 146 0.09 -4.82 -4.79
C VAL A 146 1.51 -5.16 -5.22
N ALA A 147 1.74 -6.40 -5.67
CA ALA A 147 3.06 -6.86 -6.09
C ALA A 147 3.69 -5.93 -7.14
N ARG A 148 2.95 -5.58 -8.19
CA ARG A 148 3.45 -4.66 -9.24
C ARG A 148 3.77 -3.26 -8.72
N ARG A 149 3.03 -2.78 -7.71
CA ARG A 149 3.16 -1.42 -7.19
C ARG A 149 4.26 -1.28 -6.14
N TYR A 150 4.50 -2.31 -5.35
CA TYR A 150 5.38 -2.25 -4.17
C TYR A 150 6.65 -3.10 -4.29
N SER A 151 6.73 -4.07 -5.22
CA SER A 151 7.84 -5.03 -5.29
C SER A 151 8.83 -4.79 -6.45
N ALA A 152 8.81 -3.62 -7.08
CA ALA A 152 9.48 -3.32 -8.36
C ALA A 152 11.04 -3.21 -8.33
N SER A 153 11.71 -3.71 -7.29
CA SER A 153 13.17 -3.57 -7.12
C SER A 153 14.00 -4.82 -7.43
N SER A 154 13.39 -5.97 -7.73
CA SER A 154 14.12 -7.27 -7.72
C SER A 154 14.36 -7.93 -9.08
N GLY A 155 13.88 -7.38 -10.21
CA GLY A 155 14.17 -7.87 -11.58
C GLY A 155 13.65 -9.26 -11.95
N HIS A 156 13.13 -10.04 -10.99
CA HIS A 156 12.35 -11.25 -11.18
C HIS A 156 10.90 -10.94 -10.85
N ASP A 157 9.94 -11.53 -11.57
CA ASP A 157 8.52 -11.47 -11.21
C ASP A 157 8.32 -12.40 -9.99
N PRO A 158 8.33 -11.89 -8.75
CA PRO A 158 8.46 -12.75 -7.56
C PRO A 158 7.16 -13.48 -7.25
N PHE A 159 6.04 -13.11 -7.89
CA PHE A 159 4.69 -13.52 -7.47
C PHE A 159 3.98 -14.31 -8.57
N LEU A 160 3.97 -15.64 -8.43
CA LEU A 160 3.07 -16.49 -9.18
C LEU A 160 1.77 -16.66 -8.38
N PHE A 161 0.61 -16.36 -8.98
CA PHE A 161 -0.70 -16.57 -8.36
C PHE A 161 -1.41 -17.74 -9.02
N GLN A 162 -1.83 -18.73 -8.24
CA GLN A 162 -2.69 -19.81 -8.71
C GLN A 162 -4.11 -19.60 -8.20
N ILE A 163 -5.05 -19.40 -9.12
CA ILE A 163 -6.50 -19.40 -8.85
C ILE A 163 -6.99 -20.85 -8.89
N ARG A 164 -7.83 -21.26 -7.93
CA ARG A 164 -8.56 -22.54 -7.95
C ARG A 164 -10.06 -22.30 -7.83
#